data_AF-A0A3D1QRT9-F1
#
_entry.id   AF-A0A3D1QRT9-F1
#
_cell.length_a   1.000
_cell.length_b   1.000
_cell.length_c   1.000
_cell.angle_alpha   90.00
_cell.angle_beta   90.00
_cell.angle_gamma   90.00
#
_symmetry.space_group_name_H-M   'P 1'
#
loop_
_entity.id
_entity.type
_entity.pdbx_description
1 polymer ?
#
loop_
_entity_poly.entity_id
_entity_poly.type
_entity_poly.pdbx_seq_one_letter_code
_entity_poly.pdbx_strand_id
1 'polypeptide(L)'
;DEGDARLSQRLPPDGELASAIRDRCTGKIGEVVSIEGEERSMPPPLLYDLTELQRHANRLFGMTAKDTLAAAQALYEKHKLLSYPRTDSRHLSASVAGTLGPVVESIAAKYGDAVAA
;
A
#
# COMPACT_ATOMS: atom_id res chain seq x y z
N ASP A 1 -14.78 37.72 -5.98
CA ASP A 1 -15.17 36.37 -6.42
C ASP A 1 -15.11 35.45 -5.23
N GLU A 2 -16.26 35.28 -4.60
CA GLU A 2 -16.41 34.59 -3.32
C GLU A 2 -16.40 33.09 -3.56
N GLY A 3 -15.28 32.43 -3.23
CA GLY A 3 -15.15 30.99 -3.30
C GLY A 3 -16.24 30.31 -2.48
N ASP A 4 -16.99 29.42 -3.12
CA ASP A 4 -18.03 28.56 -2.56
C ASP A 4 -17.45 27.69 -1.45
N ALA A 5 -17.38 28.25 -0.24
CA ALA A 5 -17.02 27.57 0.99
C ALA A 5 -18.15 26.62 1.37
N ARG A 6 -18.25 25.48 0.65
CA ARG A 6 -19.13 24.37 1.01
C ARG A 6 -18.67 23.84 2.36
N LEU A 7 -19.35 24.33 3.39
CA LEU A 7 -19.13 23.99 4.79
C LEU A 7 -19.02 22.47 4.92
N SER A 8 -17.81 21.96 5.13
CA SER A 8 -17.54 20.58 5.52
C SER A 8 -17.94 20.35 6.99
N GLN A 9 -19.16 20.74 7.34
CA GLN A 9 -19.74 20.47 8.64
C GLN A 9 -20.43 19.12 8.62
N ARG A 10 -20.11 18.31 9.63
CA ARG A 10 -20.78 17.03 9.85
C ARG A 10 -22.27 17.29 10.10
N LEU A 11 -23.14 16.56 9.37
CA LEU A 11 -24.58 16.63 9.61
C LEU A 11 -24.92 16.19 11.04
N PRO A 12 -25.97 16.76 11.66
CA PRO A 12 -26.48 16.30 12.94
C PRO A 12 -26.83 14.80 12.93
N PRO A 13 -26.67 14.09 14.06
CA PRO A 13 -26.89 12.65 14.15
C PRO A 13 -28.37 12.24 14.15
N ASP A 14 -29.29 13.19 14.31
CA ASP A 14 -30.75 12.97 14.30
C ASP A 14 -31.29 12.49 12.94
N GLY A 15 -30.54 12.68 11.85
CA GLY A 15 -30.90 12.22 10.51
C GLY A 15 -32.01 13.04 9.83
N GLU A 16 -32.56 14.06 10.48
CA GLU A 16 -33.65 14.87 9.94
C GLU A 16 -33.17 15.71 8.76
N LEU A 17 -32.08 16.46 8.95
CA LEU A 17 -31.48 17.28 7.90
C LEU A 17 -30.98 16.43 6.72
N ALA A 18 -30.42 15.24 7.00
CA ALA A 18 -29.99 14.31 5.97
C ALA A 18 -31.15 13.83 5.09
N SER A 19 -32.28 13.48 5.73
CA SER A 19 -33.50 13.07 5.03
C SER A 19 -34.07 14.20 4.18
N ALA A 20 -34.11 15.43 4.70
CA ALA A 20 -34.56 16.60 3.95
C ALA A 20 -33.66 16.93 2.74
N ILE A 21 -32.34 16.73 2.84
CA ILE A 21 -31.42 16.89 1.69
C ILE A 21 -31.71 15.81 0.64
N ARG A 22 -31.83 14.54 1.05
CA ARG A 22 -32.15 13.42 0.15
C ARG A 22 -33.43 13.69 -0.63
N ASP A 23 -34.50 14.05 0.06
CA ASP A 23 -35.82 14.26 -0.57
C ASP A 23 -35.77 15.43 -1.56
N ARG A 24 -34.99 16.48 -1.26
CA ARG A 24 -34.76 17.59 -2.19
C ARG A 24 -33.96 17.21 -3.43
N CYS A 25 -33.10 16.19 -3.37
CA CYS A 25 -32.26 15.78 -4.50
C CYS A 25 -32.86 14.62 -5.31
N THR A 26 -33.78 13.85 -4.72
CA THR A 26 -34.33 12.64 -5.33
C THR A 26 -35.13 12.96 -6.59
N GLY A 27 -34.81 12.30 -7.71
CA GLY A 27 -35.48 12.48 -9.01
C GLY A 27 -35.07 13.73 -9.79
N LYS A 28 -34.07 14.49 -9.34
CA LYS A 28 -33.53 15.66 -10.05
C LYS A 28 -32.31 15.30 -10.88
N ILE A 29 -32.10 16.03 -11.97
CA ILE A 29 -30.90 15.93 -12.81
C ILE A 29 -29.79 16.77 -12.16
N GLY A 30 -28.62 16.16 -11.96
CA GLY A 30 -27.41 16.88 -11.53
C GLY A 30 -26.59 17.33 -12.74
N GLU A 31 -26.04 18.54 -12.66
CA GLU A 31 -25.10 19.08 -13.65
C GLU A 31 -23.67 18.98 -13.11
N VAL A 32 -22.72 18.57 -13.96
CA VAL A 32 -21.31 18.54 -13.58
C VAL A 32 -20.76 19.95 -13.68
N VAL A 33 -20.56 20.59 -12.53
CA VAL A 33 -20.06 21.97 -12.44
C VAL A 33 -18.55 22.05 -12.67
N SER A 34 -17.79 21.00 -12.32
CA SER A 34 -16.35 20.92 -12.58
C SER A 34 -15.87 19.47 -12.62
N ILE A 35 -14.81 19.23 -13.38
CA ILE A 35 -14.03 17.98 -13.36
C ILE A 35 -12.57 18.39 -13.18
N GLU A 36 -11.92 17.83 -12.16
CA GLU A 36 -10.50 18.02 -11.88
C GLU A 36 -9.82 16.65 -11.87
N GLY A 37 -8.66 16.56 -12.50
CA GLY A 37 -7.82 15.37 -12.50
C GLY A 37 -6.42 15.76 -12.06
N GLU A 38 -5.86 15.00 -11.12
CA GLU A 38 -4.50 15.19 -10.63
C GLU A 38 -3.69 13.94 -10.92
N GLU A 39 -2.58 14.08 -11.64
CA GLU A 39 -1.60 13.01 -11.78
C GLU A 39 -0.83 12.88 -10.46
N ARG A 40 -0.98 11.73 -9.80
CA ARG A 40 -0.25 11.42 -8.57
C ARG A 40 0.75 10.31 -8.85
N SER A 41 2.04 10.63 -8.71
CA SER A 41 3.10 9.64 -8.65
C SER A 41 3.26 9.15 -7.22
N MET A 42 3.18 7.84 -7.01
CA MET A 42 3.47 7.21 -5.73
C MET A 42 4.78 6.43 -5.85
N PRO A 43 5.80 6.75 -5.04
CA PRO A 43 7.02 5.98 -5.05
C PRO A 43 6.74 4.54 -4.59
N PRO A 44 7.56 3.57 -5.02
CA PRO A 44 7.45 2.21 -4.53
C PRO A 44 7.65 2.18 -3.01
N PRO A 45 6.97 1.27 -2.30
CA PRO A 45 7.20 1.08 -0.88
C PRO A 45 8.64 0.68 -0.62
N LEU A 46 9.15 1.04 0.56
CA LEU A 46 10.48 0.62 1.00
C LEU A 46 10.56 -0.91 1.11
N LEU A 47 11.77 -1.44 1.04
CA LEU A 47 12.06 -2.87 1.22
C LEU A 47 11.64 -3.37 2.61
N TYR A 48 11.62 -4.69 2.80
CA TYR A 48 11.25 -5.27 4.09
C TYR A 48 12.38 -5.15 5.12
N ASP A 49 12.00 -4.68 6.31
CA ASP A 49 12.65 -5.08 7.55
C ASP A 49 11.92 -6.33 8.13
N LEU A 50 12.42 -6.89 9.23
CA LEU A 50 11.79 -8.06 9.85
C LEU A 50 10.35 -7.78 10.33
N THR A 51 10.09 -6.59 10.85
CA THR A 51 8.79 -6.24 11.43
C THR A 51 7.73 -6.16 10.35
N GLU A 52 8.01 -5.46 9.25
CA GLU A 52 7.10 -5.34 8.13
C GLU A 52 6.92 -6.67 7.40
N LEU A 53 7.98 -7.49 7.28
CA LEU A 53 7.84 -8.85 6.75
C LEU A 53 6.88 -9.70 7.60
N GLN A 54 7.03 -9.66 8.92
CA GLN A 54 6.15 -10.39 9.86
C GLN A 54 4.71 -9.88 9.79
N ARG A 55 4.50 -8.56 9.73
CA ARG A 55 3.15 -7.97 9.59
C ARG A 55 2.50 -8.36 8.27
N HIS A 56 3.25 -8.33 7.17
CA HIS A 56 2.69 -8.69 5.87
C HIS A 56 2.40 -10.19 5.77
N ALA A 57 3.30 -11.04 6.25
CA ALA A 57 3.09 -12.48 6.29
C ALA A 57 1.89 -12.85 7.17
N ASN A 58 1.68 -12.15 8.29
CA ASN A 58 0.49 -12.33 9.11
C ASN A 58 -0.79 -11.93 8.38
N ARG A 59 -0.80 -10.75 7.73
CA ARG A 59 -1.97 -10.25 6.98
C ARG A 59 -2.36 -11.17 5.84
N LEU A 60 -1.38 -11.67 5.08
CA LEU A 60 -1.62 -12.44 3.86
C LEU A 60 -1.83 -13.94 4.13
N PHE A 61 -1.12 -14.50 5.11
CA PHE A 61 -1.02 -15.94 5.31
C PHE A 61 -1.33 -16.41 6.73
N GLY A 62 -1.69 -15.50 7.66
CA GLY A 62 -1.96 -15.83 9.06
C GLY A 62 -0.74 -16.32 9.84
N MET A 63 0.48 -16.17 9.30
CA MET A 63 1.70 -16.63 9.94
C MET A 63 1.96 -15.85 11.24
N THR A 64 2.43 -16.56 12.28
CA THR A 64 2.93 -15.88 13.48
C THR A 64 4.28 -15.22 13.19
N ALA A 65 4.69 -14.28 14.05
CA ALA A 65 6.01 -13.66 13.96
C ALA A 65 7.15 -14.71 14.07
N LYS A 66 6.95 -15.74 14.91
CA LYS A 66 7.90 -16.85 15.09
C LYS A 66 8.02 -17.70 13.84
N ASP A 67 6.90 -18.06 13.21
CA ASP A 67 6.91 -18.90 12.00
C ASP A 67 7.55 -18.16 10.83
N THR A 68 7.23 -16.87 10.69
CA THR A 68 7.83 -16.02 9.65
C THR A 68 9.34 -15.92 9.84
N LEU A 69 9.80 -15.68 11.07
CA LEU A 69 11.24 -15.64 11.36
C LEU A 69 11.91 -16.99 11.08
N ALA A 70 11.30 -18.11 11.48
CA ALA A 70 11.84 -19.43 11.23
C ALA A 70 12.00 -19.72 9.73
N ALA A 71 10.98 -19.39 8.92
CA ALA A 71 11.03 -19.53 7.47
C ALA A 71 12.11 -18.65 6.84
N ALA A 72 12.15 -17.36 7.22
CA ALA A 72 13.15 -16.43 6.70
C ALA A 72 14.59 -16.85 7.10
N GLN A 73 14.78 -17.35 8.32
CA GLN A 73 16.07 -17.86 8.77
C GLN A 73 16.52 -19.09 7.97
N ALA A 74 15.60 -20.02 7.67
CA ALA A 74 15.92 -21.16 6.82
C ALA A 74 16.30 -20.72 5.40
N LEU A 75 15.61 -19.73 4.83
CA LEU A 75 15.94 -19.17 3.53
C LEU A 75 17.32 -18.49 3.52
N TYR A 76 17.73 -17.85 4.62
CA TYR A 76 19.05 -17.23 4.77
C TYR A 76 20.18 -18.25 4.99
N GLU A 77 20.02 -19.16 5.95
CA GLU A 77 21.10 -20.02 6.41
C GLU A 77 21.28 -21.24 5.53
N LYS A 78 20.17 -21.92 5.22
CA LYS A 78 20.18 -23.20 4.50
C LYS A 78 20.12 -23.02 2.99
N HIS A 79 19.26 -22.11 2.51
CA HIS A 79 18.98 -21.99 1.08
C HIS A 79 19.70 -20.83 0.39
N LYS A 80 20.24 -19.85 1.14
CA LYS A 80 20.94 -18.67 0.62
C LYS A 80 20.11 -17.86 -0.39
N LEU A 81 18.79 -17.77 -0.17
CA LEU A 81 17.84 -17.14 -1.09
C LEU A 81 17.51 -15.68 -0.76
N LEU A 82 17.89 -15.18 0.42
CA LEU A 82 17.64 -13.80 0.84
C LEU A 82 18.80 -13.26 1.68
N SER A 83 18.84 -11.95 1.89
CA SER A 83 19.80 -11.26 2.77
C SER A 83 19.43 -11.42 4.24
N TYR A 84 20.29 -10.97 5.16
CA TYR A 84 20.11 -11.17 6.60
C TYR A 84 18.70 -10.78 7.10
N PRO A 85 17.88 -11.73 7.59
CA PRO A 85 16.44 -11.52 7.78
C PRO A 85 16.07 -10.85 9.11
N ARG A 86 17.04 -10.59 9.99
CA ARG A 86 16.82 -9.93 11.30
C ARG A 86 17.22 -8.46 11.29
N THR A 87 17.20 -7.83 10.12
CA THR A 87 17.50 -6.41 9.98
C THR A 87 16.28 -5.55 10.34
N ASP A 88 16.56 -4.41 10.96
CA ASP A 88 15.66 -3.28 11.16
C ASP A 88 15.78 -2.21 10.07
N SER A 89 16.75 -2.36 9.15
CA SER A 89 16.96 -1.45 8.02
C SER A 89 16.08 -1.83 6.84
N ARG A 90 15.44 -0.82 6.25
CA ARG A 90 14.72 -0.92 4.97
C ARG A 90 15.56 -0.43 3.78
N HIS A 91 16.85 -0.19 4.01
CA HIS A 91 17.83 0.25 3.02
C HIS A 91 18.91 -0.81 2.78
N LEU A 92 19.46 -0.80 1.57
CA LEU A 92 20.54 -1.70 1.17
C LEU A 92 21.90 -1.04 1.34
N SER A 93 22.92 -1.85 1.68
CA SER A 93 24.31 -1.45 1.46
C SER A 93 24.61 -1.38 -0.04
N ALA A 94 25.62 -0.60 -0.42
CA ALA A 94 26.07 -0.53 -1.82
C ALA A 94 26.42 -1.91 -2.39
N SER A 95 26.98 -2.81 -1.56
CA SER A 95 27.30 -4.18 -1.97
C SER A 95 26.06 -5.01 -2.33
N VAL A 96 25.00 -4.95 -1.52
CA VAL A 96 23.75 -5.69 -1.79
C VAL A 96 22.97 -5.03 -2.91
N ALA A 97 22.98 -3.70 -3.01
CA ALA A 97 22.38 -2.99 -4.13
C ALA A 97 22.98 -3.43 -5.47
N GLY A 98 24.30 -3.68 -5.51
CA GLY A 98 25.00 -4.18 -6.69
C GLY A 98 24.55 -5.57 -7.18
N THR A 99 23.87 -6.36 -6.34
CA THR A 99 23.37 -7.69 -6.72
C THR A 99 21.92 -7.68 -7.20
N LEU A 100 21.23 -6.54 -7.17
CA LEU A 100 19.79 -6.48 -7.45
C LEU A 100 19.44 -6.86 -8.88
N GLY A 101 20.22 -6.44 -9.88
CA GLY A 101 19.94 -6.74 -11.29
C GLY A 101 19.75 -8.24 -11.55
N PRO A 102 20.76 -9.08 -11.26
CA PRO A 102 20.65 -10.53 -11.39
C PRO A 102 19.52 -11.15 -10.55
N VAL A 103 19.27 -10.63 -9.34
CA VAL A 103 18.19 -11.12 -8.47
C VAL A 103 16.83 -10.85 -9.11
N VAL A 104 16.59 -9.63 -9.60
CA VAL A 104 15.35 -9.25 -10.27
C VAL A 104 15.15 -10.09 -11.53
N GLU A 105 16.18 -10.24 -12.37
CA GLU A 105 16.12 -11.08 -13.57
C GLU A 105 15.72 -12.53 -13.23
N SER A 106 16.27 -13.10 -12.14
CA SER A 106 15.98 -14.48 -11.74
C SER A 106 14.51 -14.72 -11.31
N ILE A 107 13.83 -13.68 -10.83
CA ILE A 107 12.44 -13.78 -10.34
C ILE A 107 11.42 -13.13 -11.27
N ALA A 108 11.86 -12.28 -12.21
CA ALA A 108 11.00 -11.46 -13.06
C ALA A 108 9.97 -12.29 -13.84
N ALA A 109 10.36 -13.44 -14.38
CA ALA A 109 9.47 -14.31 -15.17
C ALA A 109 8.19 -14.72 -14.40
N LYS A 110 8.25 -14.81 -13.07
CA LYS A 110 7.10 -15.16 -12.23
C LYS A 110 6.20 -13.97 -11.91
N TYR A 111 6.71 -12.75 -12.03
CA TYR A 111 6.05 -11.51 -11.60
C TYR A 111 5.89 -10.49 -12.73
N GLY A 112 6.05 -10.89 -13.99
CA GLY A 112 6.02 -9.98 -15.16
C GLY A 112 4.78 -9.10 -15.23
N ASP A 113 3.61 -9.63 -14.85
CA ASP A 113 2.34 -8.87 -14.84
C ASP A 113 2.12 -8.08 -13.53
N ALA A 114 2.94 -8.30 -12.51
CA ALA A 114 2.80 -7.71 -11.17
C ALA A 114 3.80 -6.57 -10.90
N VAL A 115 4.79 -6.37 -11.76
CA VAL A 115 5.68 -5.21 -11.72
C VAL A 115 5.06 -4.13 -12.58
N ALA A 116 4.51 -3.09 -11.94
CA ALA A 116 4.00 -1.92 -12.63
C ALA A 116 5.11 -1.30 -13.50
N ALA A 117 4.78 -1.03 -14.77
CA ALA A 117 5.60 -0.22 -15.66
C ALA A 117 5.68 1.24 -15.16
#